data_AF-A0AAN8QSM7-F1
#
_entry.id   AF-A0AAN8QSM7-F1
#
_cell.length_a   1.000
_cell.length_b   1.000
_cell.length_c   1.000
_cell.angle_alpha   90.00
_cell.angle_beta   90.00
_cell.angle_gamma   90.00
#
_symmetry.space_group_name_H-M   'P 1'
#
loop_
_entity.id
_entity.type
_entity.pdbx_description
1 polymer ?
#
loop_
_entity_poly.entity_id
_entity_poly.type
_entity_poly.pdbx_seq_one_letter_code
_entity_poly.pdbx_strand_id
1 'polypeptide(L)'
;MWLNQRNVMHYGKVEEFVTVVTEAVPKLMSYKQRAQLILGLRARMILELFRKDPPNPQDIQRLLENMNILGQQDAVVEESQANFVALVQTLLKNPYERKHFFQEEFHAQYGSKYDTALQALVGGLVLRLERLLSVPDLSQVMNWYTTSL
;
A
#
# COMPACT_ATOMS: atom_id res chain seq x y z
N MET A 1 1.60 -8.80 21.99
CA MET A 1 2.34 -7.51 21.99
C MET A 1 3.64 -7.53 21.14
N TRP A 2 3.77 -8.38 20.10
CA TRP A 2 4.94 -8.40 19.20
C TRP A 2 4.58 -8.16 17.72
N LEU A 3 3.33 -7.74 17.44
CA LEU A 3 2.79 -7.68 16.08
C LEU A 3 3.13 -6.37 15.35
N ASN A 4 3.35 -5.25 16.03
CA ASN A 4 3.37 -3.94 15.36
C ASN A 4 4.60 -3.72 14.47
N GLN A 5 5.80 -4.12 14.90
CA GLN A 5 7.01 -3.97 14.08
C GLN A 5 7.08 -5.02 12.96
N ARG A 6 6.55 -6.22 13.20
CA ARG A 6 6.33 -7.20 12.13
C ARG A 6 5.38 -6.64 11.09
N ASN A 7 4.25 -6.06 11.50
CA ASN A 7 3.27 -5.49 10.59
C ASN A 7 3.87 -4.37 9.72
N VAL A 8 4.61 -3.41 10.30
CA VAL A 8 5.28 -2.35 9.53
C VAL A 8 6.28 -2.93 8.52
N MET A 9 7.10 -3.92 8.91
CA MET A 9 8.01 -4.57 7.97
C MET A 9 7.28 -5.37 6.88
N HIS A 10 6.15 -6.01 7.19
CA HIS A 10 5.34 -6.75 6.22
C HIS A 10 4.73 -5.80 5.20
N TYR A 11 4.13 -4.69 5.63
CA TYR A 11 3.55 -3.71 4.71
C TYR A 11 4.62 -3.03 3.85
N GLY A 12 5.81 -2.74 4.40
CA GLY A 12 6.94 -2.20 3.62
C GLY A 12 7.39 -3.13 2.50
N LYS A 13 7.47 -4.45 2.77
CA LYS A 13 7.78 -5.45 1.73
C LYS A 13 6.70 -5.55 0.64
N VAL A 14 5.43 -5.41 1.02
CA VAL A 14 4.33 -5.39 0.05
C VAL A 14 4.41 -4.14 -0.83
N GLU A 15 4.70 -2.97 -0.26
CA GLU A 15 4.91 -1.73 -1.01
C GLU A 15 6.07 -1.85 -2.00
N GLU A 16 7.21 -2.38 -1.57
CA GLU A 16 8.38 -2.65 -2.42
C GLU A 16 8.02 -3.60 -3.58
N PHE A 17 7.37 -4.71 -3.27
CA PHE A 17 6.88 -5.65 -4.30
C PHE A 17 5.98 -4.98 -5.33
N VAL A 18 4.98 -4.21 -4.88
CA VAL A 18 4.06 -3.48 -5.78
C VAL A 18 4.85 -2.51 -6.65
N THR A 19 5.80 -1.77 -6.06
CA THR A 19 6.62 -0.78 -6.77
C THR A 19 7.45 -1.44 -7.87
N VAL A 20 8.24 -2.47 -7.53
CA VAL A 20 9.10 -3.18 -8.49
C VAL A 20 8.27 -3.81 -9.62
N VAL A 21 7.18 -4.50 -9.29
CA VAL A 21 6.35 -5.18 -10.29
C VAL A 21 5.64 -4.19 -11.22
N THR A 22 5.13 -3.08 -10.68
CA THR A 22 4.42 -2.08 -11.51
C THR A 22 5.37 -1.14 -12.26
N GLU A 23 6.64 -1.06 -11.89
CA GLU A 23 7.67 -0.40 -12.70
C GLU A 23 8.16 -1.30 -13.83
N ALA A 24 8.40 -2.58 -13.55
CA ALA A 24 8.80 -3.55 -14.56
C ALA A 24 7.69 -3.80 -15.60
N VAL A 25 6.43 -3.84 -15.16
CA VAL A 25 5.28 -4.06 -16.04
C VAL A 25 4.14 -3.08 -15.70
N PRO A 26 4.21 -1.83 -16.20
CA PRO A 26 3.23 -0.78 -15.88
C PRO A 26 1.78 -1.11 -16.21
N LYS A 27 1.54 -1.98 -17.20
CA LYS A 27 0.20 -2.42 -17.60
C LYS A 27 -0.51 -3.33 -16.59
N LEU A 28 0.19 -3.82 -15.56
CA LEU A 28 -0.42 -4.70 -14.55
C LEU A 28 -1.42 -3.96 -13.67
N MET A 29 -1.27 -2.65 -13.51
CA MET A 29 -2.11 -1.86 -12.63
C MET A 29 -2.28 -0.44 -13.17
N SER A 30 -3.49 0.11 -13.12
CA SER A 30 -3.67 1.52 -13.49
C SER A 30 -2.97 2.43 -12.48
N TYR A 31 -2.59 3.64 -12.92
CA TYR A 31 -1.98 4.64 -12.03
C TYR A 31 -2.80 4.85 -10.76
N LYS A 32 -4.12 5.03 -10.89
CA LYS A 32 -5.03 5.20 -9.76
C LYS A 32 -4.99 4.03 -8.78
N GLN A 33 -5.05 2.79 -9.27
CA GLN A 33 -4.96 1.60 -8.43
C GLN A 33 -3.60 1.52 -7.72
N ARG A 34 -2.50 1.85 -8.42
CA ARG A 34 -1.14 1.87 -7.84
C ARG A 34 -1.05 2.93 -6.75
N ALA A 35 -1.50 4.14 -7.02
CA ALA A 35 -1.49 5.24 -6.06
C ALA A 35 -2.31 4.90 -4.80
N GLN A 36 -3.54 4.40 -4.99
CA GLN A 36 -4.40 3.96 -3.88
C GLN A 36 -3.73 2.88 -3.03
N LEU A 37 -3.07 1.90 -3.67
CA LEU A 37 -2.41 0.82 -2.95
C LEU A 37 -1.19 1.31 -2.17
N ILE A 38 -0.30 2.07 -2.80
CA ILE A 38 0.93 2.57 -2.17
C ILE A 38 0.60 3.55 -1.03
N LEU A 39 -0.25 4.54 -1.28
CA LEU A 39 -0.67 5.49 -0.23
C LEU A 39 -1.39 4.77 0.90
N GLY A 40 -2.21 3.77 0.58
CA GLY A 40 -2.94 3.03 1.57
C GLY A 40 -2.04 2.17 2.48
N LEU A 41 -1.03 1.52 1.90
CA LEU A 41 -0.02 0.79 2.66
C LEU A 41 0.79 1.73 3.58
N ARG A 42 1.22 2.88 3.07
CA ARG A 42 1.94 3.89 3.86
C ARG A 42 1.10 4.45 5.01
N ALA A 43 -0.15 4.77 4.74
CA ALA A 43 -1.09 5.23 5.77
C ALA A 43 -1.27 4.16 6.86
N ARG A 44 -1.46 2.88 6.48
CA ARG A 44 -1.51 1.78 7.44
C ARG A 44 -0.23 1.69 8.28
N MET A 45 0.96 1.74 7.67
CA MET A 45 2.23 1.71 8.41
C MET A 45 2.36 2.86 9.41
N ILE A 46 2.03 4.09 9.01
CA ILE A 46 2.06 5.26 9.90
C ILE A 46 1.10 5.08 11.07
N LEU A 47 -0.12 4.61 10.83
CA LEU A 47 -1.11 4.36 11.88
C LEU A 47 -0.67 3.25 12.85
N GLU A 48 0.03 2.21 12.37
CA GLU A 48 0.63 1.19 13.25
C GLU A 48 1.78 1.74 14.12
N LEU A 49 2.53 2.75 13.63
CA LEU A 49 3.56 3.41 14.44
C LEU A 49 2.96 4.20 15.60
N PHE A 50 1.79 4.83 15.41
CA PHE A 50 1.09 5.53 16.48
C PHE A 50 0.58 4.62 17.60
N ARG A 51 0.41 3.32 17.34
CA ARG A 51 0.01 2.33 18.35
C ARG A 51 1.17 1.91 19.26
N LYS A 52 2.41 2.33 18.96
CA LYS A 52 3.52 2.20 19.90
C LYS A 52 3.36 3.25 21.00
N ASP A 53 3.72 2.89 22.23
CA ASP A 53 3.68 3.82 23.36
C ASP A 53 5.07 3.97 24.01
N PRO A 54 5.72 5.15 23.91
CA PRO A 54 5.33 6.29 23.08
C PRO A 54 5.62 6.05 21.59
N PRO A 55 4.88 6.70 20.67
CA PRO A 55 5.19 6.63 19.25
C PRO A 55 6.46 7.41 18.93
N ASN A 56 7.29 6.90 18.01
CA ASN A 56 8.51 7.58 17.56
C ASN A 56 8.18 8.62 16.48
N PRO A 57 8.28 9.93 16.76
CA PRO A 57 7.94 10.96 15.78
C PRO A 57 8.86 10.96 14.54
N GLN A 58 10.12 10.55 14.70
CA GLN A 58 11.11 10.54 13.62
C GLN A 58 10.76 9.49 12.56
N ASP A 59 10.36 8.30 13.00
CA ASP A 59 9.94 7.23 12.08
C ASP A 59 8.67 7.62 11.30
N ILE A 60 7.74 8.31 11.99
CA ILE A 60 6.49 8.80 11.37
C ILE A 60 6.79 9.91 10.36
N GLN A 61 7.67 10.86 10.68
CA GLN A 61 8.07 11.94 9.78
C GLN A 61 8.75 11.41 8.51
N ARG A 62 9.65 10.43 8.62
CA ARG A 62 10.29 9.80 7.47
C ARG A 62 9.28 9.16 6.51
N LEU A 63 8.28 8.46 7.04
CA LEU A 63 7.22 7.87 6.22
C LEU A 63 6.30 8.93 5.60
N LEU A 64 6.04 10.03 6.30
CA LEU A 64 5.28 11.17 5.79
C LEU A 64 5.97 11.85 4.60
N GLU A 65 7.29 12.06 4.67
CA GLU A 65 8.07 12.64 3.56
C GLU A 65 7.96 11.78 2.31
N ASN A 66 7.89 10.47 2.49
CA ASN A 66 7.74 9.52 1.41
C ASN A 66 6.33 9.47 0.83
N MET A 67 5.31 10.12 1.41
CA MET A 67 3.92 10.03 0.92
C MET A 67 3.72 10.56 -0.50
N ASN A 68 4.65 11.36 -1.04
CA ASN A 68 4.54 11.89 -2.40
C ASN A 68 4.81 10.80 -3.45
N ILE A 69 3.80 10.48 -4.26
CA ILE A 69 3.96 9.58 -5.40
C ILE A 69 4.16 10.44 -6.65
N LEU A 70 5.33 10.33 -7.28
CA LEU A 70 5.64 11.00 -8.54
C LEU A 70 4.90 10.29 -9.69
N GLY A 71 4.30 11.04 -10.63
CA GLY A 71 3.91 10.47 -11.93
C GLY A 71 2.66 11.04 -12.60
N GLN A 72 1.66 11.51 -11.85
CA GLN A 72 0.47 12.15 -12.44
C GLN A 72 -0.35 12.90 -11.37
N GLN A 73 -0.72 14.15 -11.66
CA GLN A 73 -1.61 14.94 -10.78
C GLN A 73 -3.04 14.44 -10.91
N ASP A 74 -3.45 13.54 -10.02
CA ASP A 74 -4.85 13.20 -9.80
C ASP A 74 -5.33 13.99 -8.57
N ALA A 75 -6.17 14.99 -8.81
CA ALA A 75 -6.63 15.91 -7.77
C ALA A 75 -7.27 15.20 -6.57
N VAL A 76 -7.95 14.06 -6.79
CA VAL A 76 -8.60 13.29 -5.72
C VAL A 76 -7.56 12.57 -4.87
N VAL A 77 -6.50 12.06 -5.51
CA VAL A 77 -5.38 11.42 -4.82
C VAL A 77 -4.60 12.46 -4.00
N GLU A 78 -4.31 13.62 -4.58
CA GLU A 78 -3.62 14.72 -3.91
C GLU A 78 -4.40 15.24 -2.70
N GLU A 79 -5.70 15.45 -2.84
CA GLU A 79 -6.58 15.88 -1.74
C GLU A 79 -6.58 14.84 -0.61
N SER A 80 -6.73 13.55 -0.95
CA SER A 80 -6.70 12.46 0.03
C SER A 80 -5.36 12.38 0.76
N GLN A 81 -4.26 12.57 0.05
CA GLN A 81 -2.91 12.61 0.63
C GLN A 81 -2.74 13.81 1.56
N ALA A 82 -3.16 15.01 1.15
CA ALA A 82 -3.09 16.21 1.97
C ALA A 82 -3.91 16.08 3.26
N ASN A 83 -5.13 15.55 3.16
CA ASN A 83 -6.00 15.28 4.31
C ASN A 83 -5.36 14.28 5.28
N PHE A 84 -4.74 13.22 4.76
CA PHE A 84 -4.03 12.27 5.61
C PHE A 84 -2.80 12.87 6.28
N VAL A 85 -2.00 13.66 5.57
CA VAL A 85 -0.84 14.37 6.14
C VAL A 85 -1.29 15.30 7.27
N ALA A 86 -2.36 16.06 7.07
CA ALA A 86 -2.93 16.93 8.10
C ALA A 86 -3.38 16.13 9.33
N LEU A 87 -4.07 15.01 9.14
CA LEU A 87 -4.45 14.09 10.22
C LEU A 87 -3.21 13.64 11.02
N VAL A 88 -2.18 13.10 10.37
CA VAL A 88 -0.96 12.61 11.05
C VAL A 88 -0.28 13.73 11.85
N GLN A 89 -0.22 14.94 11.30
CA GLN A 89 0.33 16.10 12.02
C GLN A 89 -0.47 16.45 13.27
N THR A 90 -1.81 16.36 13.21
CA THR A 90 -2.68 16.55 14.37
C THR A 90 -2.44 15.47 15.44
N LEU A 91 -2.37 14.20 15.04
CA LEU A 91 -2.13 13.07 15.96
C LEU A 91 -0.73 13.11 16.62
N LEU A 92 0.28 13.66 15.95
CA LEU A 92 1.61 13.89 16.51
C LEU A 92 1.61 15.00 17.56
N LYS A 93 0.89 16.09 17.31
CA LYS A 93 0.89 17.28 18.17
C LYS A 93 -0.01 17.14 19.40
N ASN A 94 -1.12 16.41 19.28
CA ASN A 94 -2.13 16.36 20.33
C ASN A 94 -2.43 14.91 20.78
N PRO A 95 -1.93 14.48 21.95
CA PRO A 95 -2.20 13.15 22.50
C PRO A 95 -3.69 12.87 22.76
N TYR A 96 -4.49 13.90 23.06
CA TYR A 96 -5.93 13.75 23.27
C TYR A 96 -6.65 13.42 21.96
N GLU A 97 -6.40 14.19 20.91
CA GLU A 97 -6.91 13.92 19.55
C GLU A 97 -6.46 12.55 19.07
N ARG A 98 -5.19 12.20 19.33
CA ARG A 98 -4.68 10.87 19.02
C ARG A 98 -5.51 9.77 19.68
N LYS A 99 -5.78 9.90 20.98
CA LYS A 99 -6.59 8.92 21.72
C LYS A 99 -8.02 8.85 21.16
N HIS A 100 -8.66 10.00 20.94
CA HIS A 100 -10.00 10.10 20.38
C HIS A 100 -10.09 9.41 19.01
N PHE A 101 -9.19 9.74 18.09
CA PHE A 101 -9.15 9.16 16.75
C PHE A 101 -9.09 7.63 16.78
N PHE A 102 -8.22 7.03 17.60
CA PHE A 102 -8.10 5.58 17.69
C PHE A 102 -9.31 4.89 18.34
N GLN A 103 -10.06 5.61 19.19
CA GLN A 103 -11.26 5.09 19.83
C GLN A 103 -12.49 5.18 18.92
N GLU A 104 -12.72 6.34 18.32
CA GLU A 104 -14.00 6.67 17.68
C GLU A 104 -13.95 6.60 16.15
N GLU A 105 -12.82 6.95 15.53
CA GLU A 105 -12.76 7.21 14.07
C GLU A 105 -12.00 6.14 13.30
N PHE A 106 -10.96 5.57 13.90
CA PHE A 106 -10.02 4.67 13.24
C PHE A 106 -10.73 3.46 12.63
N HIS A 107 -11.66 2.83 13.34
CA HIS A 107 -12.35 1.64 12.84
C HIS A 107 -13.28 1.96 11.66
N ALA A 108 -13.87 3.15 11.64
CA ALA A 108 -14.76 3.58 10.56
C ALA A 108 -13.96 3.87 9.28
N GLN A 109 -12.82 4.55 9.40
CA GLN A 109 -12.03 4.99 8.25
C GLN A 109 -10.96 3.97 7.80
N TYR A 110 -10.31 3.31 8.76
CA TYR A 110 -9.16 2.42 8.57
C TYR A 110 -9.39 1.03 9.19
N GLY A 111 -10.64 0.60 9.34
CA GLY A 111 -10.98 -0.74 9.83
C GLY A 111 -10.93 -1.81 8.73
N SER A 112 -11.76 -2.86 8.90
CA SER A 112 -11.76 -4.03 8.01
C SER A 112 -12.04 -3.71 6.55
N LYS A 113 -12.93 -2.75 6.25
CA LYS A 113 -13.22 -2.34 4.87
C LYS A 113 -11.97 -1.83 4.15
N TYR A 114 -11.13 -1.10 4.88
CA TYR A 114 -9.86 -0.59 4.38
C TYR A 114 -8.88 -1.74 4.10
N ASP A 115 -8.73 -2.68 5.05
CA ASP A 115 -7.86 -3.85 4.87
C ASP A 115 -8.29 -4.72 3.69
N THR A 116 -9.60 -4.98 3.56
CA THR A 116 -10.15 -5.76 2.44
C THR A 116 -9.88 -5.06 1.11
N ALA A 117 -9.99 -3.73 1.04
CA ALA A 117 -9.69 -2.98 -0.18
C ALA A 117 -8.20 -3.09 -0.56
N LEU A 118 -7.28 -2.98 0.41
CA LEU A 118 -5.85 -3.19 0.16
C LEU A 118 -5.56 -4.62 -0.32
N GLN A 119 -6.13 -5.62 0.36
CA GLN A 119 -5.98 -7.02 -0.03
C GLN A 119 -6.51 -7.30 -1.43
N ALA A 120 -7.65 -6.70 -1.81
CA ALA A 120 -8.21 -6.84 -3.15
C ALA A 120 -7.28 -6.23 -4.23
N LEU A 121 -6.67 -5.07 -3.96
CA LEU A 121 -5.72 -4.44 -4.87
C LEU A 121 -4.45 -5.30 -5.05
N VAL A 122 -3.88 -5.81 -3.95
CA VAL A 122 -2.71 -6.71 -4.00
C VAL A 122 -3.06 -8.02 -4.71
N GLY A 123 -4.18 -8.64 -4.36
CA GLY A 123 -4.64 -9.88 -4.99
C GLY A 123 -4.87 -9.70 -6.49
N GLY A 124 -5.50 -8.60 -6.89
CA GLY A 124 -5.68 -8.26 -8.30
C GLY A 124 -4.37 -8.01 -9.05
N LEU A 125 -3.32 -7.51 -8.40
CA LEU A 125 -1.98 -7.43 -8.98
C LEU A 125 -1.38 -8.82 -9.21
N VAL A 126 -1.38 -9.65 -8.16
CA VAL A 126 -0.80 -11.00 -8.20
C VAL A 126 -1.45 -11.85 -9.28
N LEU A 127 -2.78 -11.86 -9.35
CA LEU A 127 -3.51 -12.61 -10.38
C LEU A 127 -3.17 -12.16 -11.81
N ARG A 128 -2.95 -10.85 -12.03
CA ARG A 128 -2.54 -10.33 -13.34
C ARG A 128 -1.10 -10.69 -13.67
N LEU A 129 -0.21 -10.69 -12.68
CA LEU A 129 1.18 -11.11 -12.85
C LEU A 129 1.26 -12.61 -13.15
N GLU A 130 0.55 -13.46 -12.40
CA GLU A 130 0.48 -14.91 -12.66
C GLU A 130 0.00 -15.22 -14.07
N ARG A 131 -1.07 -14.56 -14.52
CA ARG A 131 -1.57 -14.71 -15.90
C ARG A 131 -0.55 -14.31 -16.94
N LEU A 132 0.27 -13.29 -16.68
CA LEU A 132 1.33 -12.86 -17.58
C LEU A 132 2.46 -13.89 -17.67
N LEU A 133 2.82 -14.52 -16.55
CA LEU A 133 3.87 -15.54 -16.47
C LEU A 133 3.42 -16.88 -17.06
N SER A 134 2.13 -17.19 -17.01
CA SER A 134 1.55 -18.42 -17.56
C SER A 134 1.36 -18.41 -19.08
N VAL A 135 1.73 -17.33 -19.79
CA VAL A 135 1.71 -17.32 -21.26
C VAL A 135 2.90 -18.14 -21.76
N PRO A 136 2.69 -19.30 -22.42
CA PRO A 136 3.80 -20.05 -22.98
C PRO A 136 4.52 -19.21 -24.04
N ASP A 137 5.85 -19.19 -23.97
CA ASP A 137 6.68 -18.61 -25.03
C ASP A 137 6.39 -19.35 -26.35
N LEU A 138 6.49 -18.67 -27.50
CA LEU A 138 6.29 -19.26 -28.83
C LEU A 138 7.19 -20.50 -29.04
N SER A 139 8.36 -20.52 -28.39
CA SER A 139 9.24 -21.68 -28.33
C SER A 139 8.62 -22.90 -27.62
N GLN A 140 7.87 -22.70 -26.53
CA GLN A 140 7.14 -23.77 -25.83
C GLN A 140 5.94 -24.26 -26.63
N VAL A 141 5.23 -23.36 -27.32
CA VAL A 141 4.14 -23.73 -28.23
C VAL A 141 4.65 -24.58 -29.38
N MET A 142 5.80 -24.25 -29.95
CA MET A 142 6.42 -25.01 -31.04
C MET A 142 6.86 -26.41 -30.59
N ASN A 143 7.34 -26.55 -29.35
CA ASN A 143 7.66 -27.85 -28.75
C ASN A 143 6.44 -28.78 -28.60
N TRP A 144 5.25 -28.25 -28.34
CA TRP A 144 4.03 -29.06 -28.26
C TRP A 144 3.66 -29.71 -29.61
N TYR A 145 3.93 -29.01 -30.72
CA TYR A 145 3.70 -29.55 -32.07
C TYR A 145 4.77 -30.57 -32.49
N THR A 146 6.03 -30.39 -32.08
CA THR A 146 7.11 -31.34 -32.43
C THR A 146 7.14 -32.60 -31.57
N THR A 147 6.47 -32.61 -30.42
CA THR A 147 6.34 -33.82 -29.55
C THR A 147 5.07 -34.62 -29.86
N SER A 148 4.22 -34.14 -30.78
CA SER A 148 2.99 -34.80 -31.23
C SER A 148 3.10 -35.39 -32.65
N LEU A 149 4.32 -35.46 -33.18
CA LEU A 149 4.73 -36.18 -34.39
C LEU A 149 5.70 -37.30 -34.00
#